data_AF-A0A0U1DDZ7-F1
#
_entry.id   AF-A0A0U1DDZ7-F1
#
_cell.length_a   1.000
_cell.length_b   1.000
_cell.length_c   1.000
_cell.angle_alpha   90.00
_cell.angle_beta   90.00
_cell.angle_gamma   90.00
#
_symmetry.space_group_name_H-M   'P 1'
#
loop_
_entity.id
_entity.type
_entity.pdbx_description
1 polymer ?
#
loop_
_entity_poly.entity_id
_entity_poly.type
_entity_poly.pdbx_seq_one_letter_code
_entity_poly.pdbx_strand_id
1 'polypeptide(L)'
;MLLKVGSTGVVFQTSDQVAIALLGAIIGCVVLLFARPRLKIGPTGVAVRNLIGFKVIPWSEALGVSFPVGARWARLDLPDDEYIPVMAIQAIDKGRAVEAMDEVRDLIDRYRSKLA
;
A
#
# COMPACT_ATOMS: atom_id res chain seq x y z
N MET A 1 41.40 -32.18 42.19
CA MET A 1 40.00 -32.19 41.73
C MET A 1 39.92 -31.30 40.50
N LEU A 2 39.55 -31.86 39.35
CA LEU A 2 39.58 -31.19 38.04
C LEU A 2 38.26 -30.43 37.84
N LEU A 3 38.31 -29.09 37.71
CA LEU A 3 37.15 -28.30 37.33
C LEU A 3 36.70 -28.73 35.92
N LYS A 4 35.51 -29.32 35.85
CA LYS A 4 34.85 -29.68 34.59
C LYS A 4 34.27 -28.40 33.97
N VAL A 5 35.12 -27.60 33.34
CA VAL A 5 34.68 -26.57 32.39
C VAL A 5 34.17 -27.31 31.15
N GLY A 6 32.90 -27.74 31.23
CA GLY A 6 32.16 -28.29 30.11
C GLY A 6 31.22 -27.21 29.62
N SER A 7 31.74 -26.35 28.74
CA SER A 7 31.04 -25.44 27.83
C SER A 7 29.51 -25.42 28.00
N THR A 8 28.97 -24.38 28.64
CA THR A 8 27.66 -23.82 28.28
C THR A 8 27.78 -23.21 26.87
N GLY A 9 28.20 -24.05 25.91
CA GLY A 9 28.09 -23.72 24.52
C GLY A 9 26.60 -23.65 24.27
N VAL A 10 26.10 -22.45 24.00
CA VAL A 10 24.81 -22.26 23.35
C VAL A 10 24.80 -23.24 22.18
N VAL A 11 24.06 -24.34 22.34
CA VAL A 11 23.79 -25.23 21.22
C VAL A 11 22.93 -24.36 20.34
N PHE A 12 23.52 -23.77 19.30
CA PHE A 12 22.76 -23.14 18.24
C PHE A 12 21.92 -24.25 17.61
N GLN A 13 20.74 -24.44 18.17
CA GLN A 13 19.85 -25.50 17.79
C GLN A 13 19.38 -25.17 16.37
N THR A 14 19.34 -26.15 15.49
CA THR A 14 18.86 -25.96 14.11
C THR A 14 17.46 -25.33 14.07
N SER A 15 16.68 -25.51 15.15
CA SER A 15 15.42 -24.80 15.37
C SER A 15 15.55 -23.28 15.36
N ASP A 16 16.61 -22.70 15.94
CA ASP A 16 16.77 -21.26 16.05
C ASP A 16 17.10 -20.64 14.69
N GLN A 17 17.91 -21.34 13.90
CA GLN A 17 18.23 -20.93 12.53
C GLN A 17 16.98 -20.99 11.63
N VAL A 18 16.17 -22.04 11.75
CA VAL A 18 14.90 -22.16 11.04
C VAL A 18 13.91 -21.09 11.48
N ALA A 19 13.83 -20.79 12.78
CA ALA A 19 12.96 -19.73 13.30
C ALA A 19 13.35 -18.34 12.78
N ILE A 20 14.65 -18.01 12.76
CA ILE A 20 15.16 -16.75 12.22
C ILE A 20 14.89 -16.66 10.71
N ALA A 21 15.12 -17.74 9.96
CA ALA A 21 14.85 -17.78 8.53
C ALA A 21 13.35 -17.59 8.22
N LEU A 22 12.47 -18.27 8.95
CA LEU A 22 11.01 -18.13 8.82
C LEU A 22 10.55 -16.71 9.17
N LEU A 23 11.08 -16.13 10.24
CA LEU A 23 10.78 -14.75 10.62
C LEU A 23 11.21 -13.77 9.52
N GLY A 24 12.43 -13.93 8.99
CA GLY A 24 12.93 -13.14 7.87
C GLY A 24 12.05 -13.27 6.62
N ALA A 25 11.60 -14.48 6.30
CA ALA A 25 10.69 -14.72 5.19
C ALA A 25 9.33 -14.06 5.40
N ILE A 26 8.75 -14.13 6.60
CA ILE A 26 7.48 -13.47 6.94
C ILE A 26 7.62 -11.95 6.82
N ILE A 27 8.67 -11.37 7.41
CA ILE A 27 8.93 -9.93 7.32
C ILE A 27 9.13 -9.51 5.86
N GLY A 28 9.93 -10.26 5.10
CA GLY A 28 10.16 -10.02 3.68
C GLY A 28 8.85 -10.05 2.88
N CYS A 29 8.01 -11.06 3.11
CA CYS A 29 6.68 -11.14 2.50
C CYS A 29 5.83 -9.92 2.83
N VAL A 30 5.76 -9.50 4.10
CA VAL A 30 5.00 -8.33 4.53
C VAL A 30 5.50 -7.06 3.85
N VAL A 31 6.82 -6.84 3.80
CA VAL A 31 7.43 -5.69 3.11
C VAL A 31 7.11 -5.71 1.61
N LEU A 32 7.20 -6.86 0.95
CA LEU A 32 6.89 -7.01 -0.46
C LEU A 32 5.42 -6.75 -0.79
N LEU A 33 4.50 -6.97 0.15
CA LEU A 33 3.09 -6.62 -0.05
C LEU A 33 2.90 -5.10 -0.21
N PHE A 34 3.69 -4.27 0.47
CA PHE A 34 3.64 -2.81 0.33
C PHE A 34 4.17 -2.29 -1.02
N ALA A 35 4.84 -3.12 -1.81
CA ALA A 35 5.23 -2.79 -3.19
C ALA A 35 4.14 -3.08 -4.24
N ARG A 36 3.02 -3.68 -3.83
CA ARG A 36 1.90 -4.05 -4.71
C ARG A 36 0.81 -2.99 -4.94
N PRO A 37 0.58 -2.00 -4.05
CA PRO A 37 -0.44 -0.98 -4.29
C PRO A 37 -0.22 -0.25 -5.61
N ARG A 38 -1.28 -0.10 -6.39
CA ARG A 38 -1.27 0.57 -7.69
C ARG A 38 -2.58 1.29 -7.94
N LEU A 39 -2.49 2.50 -8.46
CA LEU A 39 -3.60 3.25 -9.03
C LEU A 39 -3.45 3.23 -10.56
N LYS A 40 -4.53 2.94 -11.28
CA LYS A 40 -4.58 3.09 -12.74
C LYS A 40 -5.83 3.87 -13.10
N ILE A 41 -5.67 4.87 -13.95
CA ILE A 41 -6.78 5.65 -14.50
C ILE A 41 -6.88 5.34 -15.98
N GLY A 42 -8.09 5.05 -16.46
CA GLY A 42 -8.29 4.71 -17.86
C GLY A 42 -9.71 4.97 -18.34
N PRO A 43 -10.01 4.63 -19.60
CA PRO A 43 -11.31 4.92 -20.22
C PRO A 43 -12.50 4.29 -19.49
N THR A 44 -12.31 3.13 -18.87
CA THR A 44 -13.36 2.41 -18.16
C THR A 44 -13.63 2.94 -16.75
N GLY A 45 -12.70 3.70 -16.16
CA GLY A 45 -12.80 4.19 -14.79
C GLY A 45 -11.46 4.25 -14.05
N VAL A 46 -11.54 4.25 -12.73
CA VAL A 46 -10.39 4.27 -11.82
C VAL A 46 -10.20 2.91 -11.17
N ALA A 47 -9.09 2.24 -11.47
CA ALA A 47 -8.73 0.97 -10.87
C ALA A 47 -7.78 1.17 -9.67
N VAL A 48 -8.24 0.79 -8.49
CA VAL A 48 -7.48 0.87 -7.23
C VAL A 48 -7.12 -0.54 -6.78
N ARG A 49 -5.81 -0.80 -6.69
CA ARG A 49 -5.25 -2.00 -6.07
C ARG A 49 -4.57 -1.61 -4.77
N ASN A 50 -5.04 -2.15 -3.66
CA ASN A 50 -4.42 -1.97 -2.35
C ASN A 50 -3.69 -3.26 -1.91
N LEU A 51 -3.22 -3.28 -0.66
CA LEU A 51 -2.56 -4.45 -0.06
C LEU A 51 -3.41 -5.72 -0.21
N ILE A 52 -4.71 -5.57 0.05
CA ILE A 52 -5.73 -6.59 -0.12
C ILE A 52 -6.84 -5.96 -0.95
N GLY A 53 -7.26 -6.66 -2.00
CA GLY A 53 -8.36 -6.22 -2.86
C GLY A 53 -7.93 -5.41 -4.08
N PHE A 54 -8.80 -5.49 -5.09
CA PHE A 54 -8.71 -4.79 -6.36
C PHE A 54 -10.14 -4.39 -6.74
N LYS A 55 -10.35 -3.12 -7.05
CA LYS A 55 -11.64 -2.61 -7.52
C LYS A 55 -11.43 -1.71 -8.72
N VAL A 56 -12.33 -1.79 -9.69
CA VAL A 56 -12.44 -0.84 -10.80
C VAL A 56 -13.71 -0.05 -10.57
N ILE A 57 -13.56 1.25 -10.38
CA ILE A 57 -14.65 2.17 -10.05
C ILE A 57 -15.03 2.89 -11.34
N PRO A 58 -16.29 2.76 -11.81
CA PRO A 58 -16.73 3.41 -13.02
C PRO A 58 -16.75 4.95 -12.85
N TRP A 59 -16.66 5.68 -13.96
CA TRP A 59 -16.68 7.14 -13.95
C TRP A 59 -17.96 7.76 -13.38
N SER A 60 -19.06 7.00 -13.36
CA SER A 60 -20.32 7.41 -12.71
C SER A 60 -20.20 7.52 -11.18
N GLU A 61 -19.25 6.79 -10.57
CA GLU A 61 -19.03 6.76 -9.12
C GLU A 61 -17.77 7.50 -8.70
N ALA A 62 -16.75 7.61 -9.57
CA ALA A 62 -15.52 8.33 -9.25
C ALA A 62 -15.75 9.85 -9.24
N LEU A 63 -16.02 10.42 -8.06
CA LEU A 63 -16.32 11.85 -7.90
C LEU A 63 -15.07 12.72 -7.90
N GLY A 64 -13.98 12.23 -7.30
CA GLY A 64 -12.76 13.00 -7.15
C GLY A 64 -11.70 12.28 -6.32
N VAL A 65 -10.60 12.98 -6.06
CA VAL A 65 -9.55 12.51 -5.16
C VAL A 65 -9.31 13.52 -4.05
N SER A 66 -9.25 13.05 -2.80
CA SER A 66 -8.98 13.86 -1.62
C SER A 66 -7.78 13.33 -0.83
N PHE A 67 -7.10 14.22 -0.11
CA PHE A 67 -6.04 13.86 0.83
C PHE A 67 -6.29 14.58 2.16
N PRO A 68 -7.05 13.98 3.08
CA PRO A 68 -7.39 14.62 4.36
C PRO A 68 -6.16 14.91 5.21
N VAL A 69 -6.22 15.97 6.00
CA VAL A 69 -5.18 16.30 6.98
C VAL A 69 -5.02 15.15 7.97
N GLY A 70 -3.79 14.68 8.15
CA GLY A 70 -3.48 13.55 9.04
C GLY A 70 -3.73 12.16 8.43
N ALA A 71 -4.28 12.06 7.22
CA ALA A 71 -4.38 10.78 6.53
C ALA A 71 -3.00 10.24 6.13
N ARG A 72 -2.87 8.92 6.08
CA ARG A 72 -1.63 8.27 5.63
C ARG A 72 -1.56 8.16 4.11
N TRP A 73 -2.72 8.09 3.46
CA TRP A 73 -2.87 7.83 2.03
C TRP A 73 -3.98 8.71 1.46
N ALA A 74 -3.96 8.90 0.13
CA ALA A 74 -5.05 9.55 -0.58
C ALA A 74 -6.34 8.71 -0.56
N ARG A 75 -7.45 9.32 -0.96
CA ARG A 75 -8.77 8.69 -1.05
C ARG A 75 -9.39 9.01 -2.40
N LEU A 76 -10.02 8.01 -3.00
CA LEU A 76 -10.95 8.20 -4.10
C LEU A 76 -12.33 8.42 -3.48
N ASP A 77 -12.95 9.55 -3.78
CA ASP A 77 -14.25 9.93 -3.24
C ASP A 77 -15.37 9.33 -4.12
N LEU A 78 -16.35 8.71 -3.48
CA LEU A 78 -17.51 8.05 -4.07
C LEU A 78 -18.80 8.80 -3.68
N PRO A 79 -19.98 8.46 -4.25
CA PRO A 79 -21.26 8.98 -3.79
C PRO A 79 -21.52 8.67 -2.31
N ASP A 80 -22.48 9.38 -1.72
CA ASP A 80 -22.96 9.13 -0.34
C ASP A 80 -21.88 9.26 0.75
N ASP A 81 -20.92 10.17 0.55
CA ASP A 81 -19.77 10.41 1.45
C ASP A 81 -18.86 9.17 1.65
N GLU A 82 -18.98 8.18 0.78
CA GLU A 82 -18.09 7.02 0.78
C GLU A 82 -16.73 7.33 0.15
N TYR A 83 -15.73 6.52 0.49
CA TYR A 83 -14.43 6.61 -0.14
C TYR A 83 -13.69 5.29 -0.15
N ILE A 84 -12.77 5.15 -1.10
CA ILE A 84 -11.82 4.04 -1.16
C ILE A 84 -10.41 4.58 -0.90
N PRO A 85 -9.67 4.02 0.08
CA PRO A 85 -8.29 4.41 0.30
C PRO A 85 -7.43 4.06 -0.93
N VAL A 86 -6.52 4.95 -1.29
CA VAL A 86 -5.59 4.77 -2.42
C VAL A 86 -4.18 4.67 -1.86
N MET A 87 -3.78 3.46 -1.42
CA MET A 87 -2.46 3.22 -0.80
C MET A 87 -1.28 3.46 -1.73
N ALA A 88 -1.53 3.61 -3.03
CA ALA A 88 -0.52 3.95 -4.04
C ALA A 88 0.02 5.38 -3.91
N ILE A 89 -0.69 6.27 -3.19
CA ILE A 89 -0.26 7.66 -2.96
C ILE A 89 -0.20 7.87 -1.45
N GLN A 90 1.01 8.00 -0.89
CA GLN A 90 1.22 8.05 0.56
C GLN A 90 1.81 9.38 1.03
N ALA A 91 1.45 9.81 2.23
CA ALA A 91 1.94 11.08 2.80
C ALA A 91 3.47 11.08 2.94
N ILE A 92 4.07 9.91 3.22
CA ILE A 92 5.52 9.76 3.37
C ILE A 92 6.29 10.01 2.06
N ASP A 93 5.62 9.90 0.91
CA ASP A 93 6.23 10.18 -0.40
C ASP A 93 6.38 11.68 -0.69
N LYS A 94 5.79 12.55 0.15
CA LYS A 94 5.93 14.01 0.13
C LYS A 94 5.67 14.60 -1.26
N GLY A 95 6.67 15.24 -1.89
CA GLY A 95 6.52 15.89 -3.19
C GLY A 95 5.99 14.96 -4.28
N ARG A 96 6.40 13.68 -4.27
CA ARG A 96 5.86 12.69 -5.22
C ARG A 96 4.37 12.41 -5.00
N ALA A 97 3.89 12.51 -3.76
CA ALA A 97 2.46 12.38 -3.48
C ALA A 97 1.69 13.60 -3.98
N VAL A 98 2.26 14.80 -3.90
CA VAL A 98 1.65 16.02 -4.45
C VAL A 98 1.55 15.92 -5.97
N GLU A 99 2.64 15.58 -6.65
CA GLU A 99 2.67 15.40 -8.11
C GLU A 99 1.67 14.34 -8.56
N ALA A 100 1.61 13.19 -7.89
CA ALA A 100 0.64 12.15 -8.19
C ALA A 100 -0.81 12.62 -7.97
N MET A 101 -1.08 13.41 -6.93
CA MET A 101 -2.41 13.96 -6.69
C MET A 101 -2.83 14.94 -7.80
N ASP A 102 -1.91 15.76 -8.29
CA ASP A 102 -2.18 16.71 -9.37
C ASP A 102 -2.43 15.97 -10.70
N GLU A 103 -1.61 14.97 -11.04
CA GLU A 103 -1.83 14.12 -12.22
C GLU A 103 -3.18 13.40 -12.17
N VAL A 104 -3.55 12.86 -11.00
CA VAL A 104 -4.83 12.15 -10.81
C VAL A 104 -6.01 13.11 -10.98
N ARG A 105 -5.94 14.32 -10.41
CA ARG A 105 -6.98 15.34 -10.57
C ARG A 105 -7.18 15.70 -12.04
N ASP A 106 -6.11 16.00 -12.76
CA ASP A 106 -6.16 16.34 -14.18
C ASP A 106 -6.81 15.22 -15.02
N LEU A 107 -6.47 13.97 -14.71
CA LEU A 107 -7.06 12.82 -15.39
C LEU A 107 -8.53 12.63 -15.05
N ILE A 108 -8.93 12.74 -13.78
CA ILE A 108 -10.33 12.63 -13.37
C ILE A 108 -11.16 13.71 -14.05
N ASP A 109 -10.71 14.98 -14.03
CA ASP A 109 -11.41 16.09 -14.65
C ASP A 109 -11.58 15.88 -16.15
N ARG A 110 -10.52 15.42 -16.84
CA ARG A 110 -10.55 15.11 -18.28
C ARG A 110 -11.57 14.04 -18.64
N TYR A 111 -11.69 12.98 -17.84
CA TYR A 111 -12.63 11.91 -18.15
C TYR A 111 -14.06 12.28 -17.76
N ARG A 112 -14.24 12.98 -16.65
CA ARG A 112 -15.55 13.45 -16.20
C ARG A 112 -16.13 14.50 -17.14
N SER A 113 -15.32 15.41 -17.67
CA SER A 113 -15.77 16.41 -18.66
C SER A 113 -16.24 15.78 -19.98
N LYS A 114 -15.86 14.54 -20.28
CA LYS A 114 -16.35 13.78 -21.44
C LYS A 114 -17.68 13.08 -21.20
N LEU A 115 -18.08 12.91 -19.94
CA LEU A 115 -19.38 12.35 -19.57
C LEU A 115 -20.49 13.42 -19.50
N ALA A 116 -20.11 14.68 -19.28
CA ALA A 116 -21.01 15.84 -19.31
C ALA A 116 -21.34 16.26 -20.74
#